data_AF-A0A7S0N8P3-F1
#
_entry.id   AF-A0A7S0N8P3-F1
#
_cell.length_a   1.000
_cell.length_b   1.000
_cell.length_c   1.000
_cell.angle_alpha   90.00
_cell.angle_beta   90.00
_cell.angle_gamma   90.00
#
_symmetry.space_group_name_H-M   'P 1'
#
loop_
_entity.id
_entity.type
_entity.pdbx_description
1 polymer ?
#
loop_
_entity_poly.entity_id
_entity_poly.type
_entity_poly.pdbx_seq_one_letter_code
_entity_poly.pdbx_strand_id
1 'polypeptide(L)'
;ESVDEEREMFRLELLTRTEDIVAIEERMKELELAVNSEREHNQELSQELEETNQKLDRSRSEAKQTKEELKRLRKDIAKMEESMGVKANDVAVDNKDEHAKQEEIDNLQAIKEDLEQELARMAQEIEELKVENMEMISRESYEELQDELKSTSEELKELKAVVEAQSQVTMTPRPSWSEKQNLSVATKDVSTVVIVDNLLARLQSYEFWGADDAAPGVSYEEACYLMPPEPDMARPPSLAWVETLLSEIEGSRDPDDRDAAQKVSSKQCPALGTGPELPRYLRWRDPVPVNLPSKAETLQVVHAVWAAKEKDDGARRTPRPLHELFHEFLLERLKTHSAAAPKAYNLRVALARHVEDPEVALFT
;
A
#
# COMPACT_ATOMS: atom_id res chain seq x y z
N GLU A 1 -89.28 64.96 57.37
CA GLU A 1 -87.87 64.55 57.32
C GLU A 1 -87.04 65.78 57.60
N SER A 2 -86.15 65.70 58.59
CA SER A 2 -85.38 66.85 59.07
C SER A 2 -84.25 67.10 58.08
N VAL A 3 -83.92 68.37 57.81
CA VAL A 3 -82.74 68.76 57.00
C VAL A 3 -81.45 68.10 57.49
N ASP A 4 -81.41 67.68 58.76
CA ASP A 4 -80.29 66.95 59.35
C ASP A 4 -80.14 65.51 58.81
N GLU A 5 -81.24 64.80 58.52
CA GLU A 5 -81.20 63.43 57.98
C GLU A 5 -80.66 63.42 56.54
N GLU A 6 -81.06 64.38 55.72
CA GLU A 6 -80.54 64.55 54.35
C GLU A 6 -79.04 64.90 54.35
N ARG A 7 -78.58 65.70 55.32
CA ARG A 7 -77.15 66.04 55.49
C ARG A 7 -76.33 64.83 55.91
N GLU A 8 -76.86 63.98 56.79
CA GLU A 8 -76.20 62.74 57.19
C GLU A 8 -76.10 61.75 56.03
N MET A 9 -77.17 61.59 55.25
CA MET A 9 -77.17 60.75 54.05
C MET A 9 -76.15 61.24 53.01
N PHE A 10 -76.09 62.54 52.74
CA PHE A 10 -75.12 63.10 51.82
C PHE A 10 -73.67 62.94 52.32
N ARG A 11 -73.45 63.05 53.64
CA ARG A 11 -72.13 62.81 54.24
C ARG A 11 -71.70 61.35 54.09
N LEU A 12 -72.61 60.40 54.30
CA LEU A 12 -72.34 58.98 54.09
C LEU A 12 -72.04 58.69 52.63
N GLU A 13 -72.81 59.27 51.69
CA GLU A 13 -72.56 59.12 50.25
C GLU A 13 -71.20 59.71 49.84
N LEU A 14 -70.79 60.83 50.42
CA LEU A 14 -69.46 61.39 50.21
C LEU A 14 -68.37 60.47 50.75
N LEU A 15 -68.56 59.89 51.94
CA LEU A 15 -67.61 58.95 52.52
C LEU A 15 -67.46 57.69 51.65
N THR A 16 -68.56 57.10 51.20
CA THR A 16 -68.52 55.94 50.30
C THR A 16 -67.82 56.28 48.98
N ARG A 17 -68.09 57.46 48.41
CA ARG A 17 -67.38 57.91 47.19
C ARG A 17 -65.90 58.13 47.44
N THR A 18 -65.50 58.63 48.61
CA THR A 18 -64.07 58.77 48.93
C THR A 18 -63.39 57.42 49.08
N GLU A 19 -64.06 56.43 49.68
CA GLU A 19 -63.55 55.06 49.77
C GLU A 19 -63.42 54.41 48.38
N ASP A 20 -64.41 54.60 47.50
CA ASP A 20 -64.37 54.12 46.12
C ASP A 20 -63.22 54.74 45.32
N ILE A 21 -62.98 56.05 45.47
CA ILE A 21 -61.85 56.73 44.83
C ILE A 21 -60.52 56.14 45.29
N VAL A 22 -60.35 55.93 46.60
CA VAL A 22 -59.14 55.30 47.15
C VAL A 22 -58.94 53.89 46.59
N ALA A 23 -59.99 53.07 46.53
CA ALA A 23 -59.93 51.73 45.96
C ALA A 23 -59.57 51.73 44.47
N ILE A 24 -60.07 52.70 43.69
CA ILE A 24 -59.71 52.88 42.28
C ILE A 24 -58.24 53.29 42.15
N GLU A 25 -57.76 54.22 42.98
CA GLU A 25 -56.36 54.65 42.97
C GLU A 25 -55.40 53.52 43.34
N GLU A 26 -55.75 52.68 44.32
CA GLU A 26 -54.98 51.49 44.67
C GLU A 26 -54.92 50.50 43.50
N ARG A 27 -56.07 50.21 42.87
CA ARG A 27 -56.13 49.33 41.70
C ARG A 27 -55.37 49.88 40.50
N MET A 28 -55.37 51.20 40.30
CA MET A 28 -54.56 51.84 39.25
C MET A 28 -53.07 51.66 39.51
N LYS A 29 -52.61 51.85 40.75
CA LYS A 29 -51.19 51.62 41.12
C LYS A 29 -50.79 50.17 40.93
N GLU A 30 -51.65 49.21 41.29
CA GLU A 30 -51.41 47.79 41.04
C GLU A 30 -51.28 47.48 39.55
N LEU A 31 -52.16 48.04 38.72
CA LEU A 31 -52.11 47.87 37.27
C LEU A 31 -50.87 48.54 36.65
N GLU A 32 -50.46 49.71 37.14
CA GLU A 32 -49.23 50.37 36.69
C GLU A 32 -47.98 49.53 37.00
N LEU A 33 -47.92 48.95 38.21
CA LEU A 33 -46.85 48.03 38.59
C LEU A 33 -46.83 46.79 37.69
N ALA A 34 -47.99 46.16 37.47
CA ALA A 34 -48.10 45.00 36.60
C ALA A 34 -47.69 45.30 35.15
N VAL A 35 -48.12 46.46 34.61
CA VAL A 35 -47.73 46.88 33.25
C VAL A 35 -46.23 47.13 33.15
N ASN A 36 -45.60 47.70 34.19
CA ASN A 36 -44.16 47.93 34.19
C ASN A 36 -43.37 46.62 34.29
N SER A 37 -43.80 45.67 35.14
CA SER A 37 -43.14 44.35 35.20
C SER A 37 -43.28 43.58 33.88
N GLU A 38 -44.43 43.67 33.22
CA GLU A 38 -44.63 43.05 31.89
C GLU A 38 -43.80 43.72 30.81
N ARG A 39 -43.58 45.04 30.89
CA ARG A 39 -42.68 45.76 29.97
C ARG A 39 -41.23 45.34 30.16
N GLU A 40 -40.77 45.21 31.40
CA GLU A 40 -39.43 44.72 31.72
C GLU A 40 -39.25 43.30 31.20
N HIS A 41 -40.21 42.41 31.47
CA HIS A 41 -40.16 41.04 30.97
C HIS A 41 -40.15 40.95 29.44
N ASN A 42 -40.95 41.77 28.74
CA ASN A 42 -40.91 41.83 27.27
C ASN A 42 -39.58 42.38 26.73
N GLN A 43 -38.93 43.30 27.45
CA GLN A 43 -37.60 43.79 27.08
C GLN A 43 -36.55 42.69 27.25
N GLU A 44 -36.59 41.94 28.36
CA GLU A 44 -35.72 40.79 28.60
C GLU A 44 -35.89 39.74 27.50
N LEU A 45 -37.12 39.34 27.19
CA LEU A 45 -37.41 38.40 26.11
C LEU A 45 -36.90 38.88 24.74
N SER A 46 -37.01 40.19 24.46
CA SER A 46 -36.50 40.77 23.21
C SER A 46 -34.97 40.72 23.15
N GLN A 47 -34.28 40.95 24.27
CA GLN A 47 -32.82 40.84 24.35
C GLN A 47 -32.37 39.38 24.19
N GLU A 48 -33.04 38.43 24.85
CA GLU A 48 -32.75 37.00 24.69
C GLU A 48 -32.96 36.54 23.24
N LEU A 49 -33.99 37.04 22.57
CA LEU A 49 -34.25 36.76 21.16
C LEU A 49 -33.15 37.34 20.24
N GLU A 50 -32.64 38.53 20.56
CA GLU A 50 -31.52 39.11 19.82
C GLU A 50 -30.22 38.31 20.05
N GLU A 51 -29.92 37.93 21.28
CA GLU A 51 -28.74 37.12 21.60
C GLU A 51 -28.77 35.74 20.93
N THR A 52 -29.93 35.08 20.93
CA THR A 52 -30.10 33.78 20.29
C THR A 52 -29.96 33.88 18.77
N ASN A 53 -30.47 34.94 18.15
CA ASN A 53 -30.24 35.22 16.73
C ASN A 53 -28.76 35.47 16.42
N GLN A 54 -28.06 36.25 17.25
CA GLN A 54 -26.61 36.45 17.08
C GLN A 54 -25.83 35.14 17.21
N LYS A 55 -26.18 34.28 18.17
CA LYS A 55 -25.58 32.94 18.34
C LYS A 55 -25.85 32.07 17.11
N LEU A 56 -27.07 32.11 16.57
CA LEU A 56 -27.45 31.38 15.36
C LEU A 56 -26.67 31.85 14.13
N ASP A 57 -26.45 33.16 13.98
CA ASP A 57 -25.66 33.71 12.87
C ASP A 57 -24.18 33.35 12.96
N ARG A 58 -23.60 33.33 14.17
CA ARG A 58 -22.23 32.83 14.41
C ARG A 58 -22.12 31.34 14.08
N SER A 59 -23.06 30.53 14.54
CA SER A 59 -23.09 29.10 14.20
C SER A 59 -23.23 28.87 12.68
N ARG A 60 -24.01 29.69 11.98
CA ARG A 60 -24.14 29.63 10.51
C ARG A 60 -22.85 30.02 9.79
N SER A 61 -22.09 31.00 10.27
CA SER A 61 -20.82 31.36 9.66
C SER A 61 -19.74 30.30 9.90
N GLU A 62 -19.68 29.72 11.10
CA GLU A 62 -18.80 28.58 11.43
C GLU A 62 -19.14 27.35 10.57
N ALA A 63 -20.42 27.03 10.40
CA ALA A 63 -20.86 25.93 9.53
C ALA A 63 -20.48 26.15 8.05
N LYS A 64 -20.46 27.41 7.58
CA LYS A 64 -20.00 27.74 6.23
C LYS A 64 -18.48 27.56 6.10
N GLN A 65 -17.71 28.03 7.07
CA GLN A 65 -16.25 27.90 7.09
C GLN A 65 -15.82 26.43 7.10
N THR A 66 -16.38 25.63 8.00
CA THR A 66 -16.10 24.18 8.07
C THR A 66 -16.46 23.45 6.78
N LYS A 67 -17.56 23.84 6.11
CA LYS A 67 -17.92 23.30 4.79
C LYS A 67 -16.90 23.65 3.70
N GLU A 68 -16.32 24.86 3.74
CA GLU A 68 -15.26 25.28 2.81
C GLU A 68 -13.94 24.55 3.09
N GLU A 69 -13.58 24.37 4.35
CA GLU A 69 -12.43 23.55 4.76
C GLU A 69 -12.58 22.10 4.32
N LEU A 70 -13.74 21.48 4.52
CA LEU A 70 -14.02 20.13 4.04
C LEU A 70 -13.89 20.01 2.52
N LYS A 71 -14.34 21.02 1.75
CA LYS A 71 -14.15 21.05 0.29
C LYS A 71 -12.67 21.14 -0.07
N ARG A 72 -11.89 21.95 0.66
CA ARG A 72 -10.45 22.07 0.45
C ARG A 72 -9.72 20.76 0.76
N LEU A 73 -10.01 20.14 1.90
CA LEU A 73 -9.45 18.84 2.29
C LEU A 73 -9.79 17.74 1.28
N ARG A 74 -11.03 17.68 0.77
CA ARG A 74 -11.40 16.74 -0.29
C ARG A 74 -10.59 16.94 -1.57
N LYS A 75 -10.33 18.20 -1.95
CA LYS A 75 -9.48 18.52 -3.12
C LYS A 75 -8.02 18.10 -2.88
N ASP A 76 -7.51 18.28 -1.67
CA ASP A 76 -6.15 17.92 -1.32
C ASP A 76 -5.98 16.38 -1.24
N ILE A 77 -6.98 15.65 -0.72
CA ILE A 77 -7.03 14.18 -0.76
C ILE A 77 -7.01 13.67 -2.21
N ALA A 78 -7.87 14.20 -3.08
CA ALA A 78 -7.91 13.80 -4.50
C ALA A 78 -6.56 14.01 -5.21
N LYS A 79 -5.87 15.12 -4.92
CA LYS A 79 -4.51 15.37 -5.45
C LYS A 79 -3.48 14.38 -4.91
N MET A 80 -3.57 14.03 -3.63
CA MET A 80 -2.66 13.04 -3.04
C MET A 80 -2.90 11.66 -3.65
N GLU A 81 -4.16 11.26 -3.83
CA GLU A 81 -4.54 10.01 -4.52
C GLU A 81 -4.00 9.97 -5.95
N GLU A 82 -4.14 11.05 -6.71
CA GLU A 82 -3.56 11.17 -8.05
C GLU A 82 -2.03 11.03 -8.02
N SER A 83 -1.35 11.72 -7.10
CA SER A 83 0.12 11.64 -6.97
C SER A 83 0.60 10.25 -6.54
N MET A 84 -0.17 9.55 -5.71
CA MET A 84 0.12 8.17 -5.31
C MET A 84 -0.14 7.20 -6.45
N GLY A 85 -1.20 7.42 -7.26
CA GLY A 85 -1.48 6.64 -8.45
C GLY A 85 -0.37 6.74 -9.50
N VAL A 86 0.17 7.94 -9.72
CA VAL A 86 1.34 8.14 -10.60
C VAL A 86 2.55 7.37 -10.07
N LYS A 87 2.90 7.52 -8.79
CA LYS A 87 4.03 6.79 -8.19
C LYS A 87 3.85 5.27 -8.22
N ALA A 88 2.64 4.78 -8.02
CA ALA A 88 2.33 3.36 -8.09
C ALA A 88 2.52 2.82 -9.52
N ASN A 89 2.13 3.61 -10.53
CA ASN A 89 2.37 3.27 -11.93
C ASN A 89 3.87 3.29 -12.27
N ASP A 90 4.62 4.30 -11.81
CA ASP A 90 6.07 4.38 -12.03
C ASP A 90 6.77 3.16 -11.43
N VAL A 91 6.45 2.79 -10.19
CA VAL A 91 6.99 1.57 -9.55
C VAL A 91 6.59 0.30 -10.29
N ALA A 92 5.37 0.23 -10.85
CA ALA A 92 4.94 -0.91 -11.64
C ALA A 92 5.71 -1.02 -12.98
N VAL A 93 6.09 0.10 -13.59
CA VAL A 93 6.95 0.13 -14.78
C VAL A 93 8.37 -0.31 -14.41
N ASP A 94 8.95 0.28 -13.36
CA ASP A 94 10.29 -0.08 -12.89
C ASP A 94 10.40 -1.58 -12.55
N ASN A 95 9.38 -2.16 -11.90
CA ASN A 95 9.35 -3.59 -11.60
C ASN A 95 9.29 -4.47 -12.85
N LYS A 96 8.59 -4.04 -13.91
CA LYS A 96 8.56 -4.76 -15.19
C LYS A 96 9.91 -4.70 -15.88
N ASP A 97 10.56 -3.55 -15.85
CA ASP A 97 11.89 -3.37 -16.43
C ASP A 97 12.94 -4.21 -15.67
N GLU A 98 12.87 -4.26 -14.34
CA GLU A 98 13.73 -5.14 -13.53
C GLU A 98 13.46 -6.63 -13.81
N HIS A 99 12.20 -7.03 -14.00
CA HIS A 99 11.88 -8.41 -14.39
C HIS A 99 12.44 -8.76 -15.77
N ALA A 100 12.31 -7.86 -16.75
CA ALA A 100 12.87 -8.06 -18.09
C ALA A 100 14.41 -8.18 -18.07
N LYS A 101 15.09 -7.35 -17.27
CA LYS A 101 16.54 -7.47 -17.06
C LYS A 101 16.90 -8.79 -16.40
N GLN A 102 16.11 -9.25 -15.42
CA GLN A 102 16.36 -10.52 -14.76
C GLN A 102 16.22 -11.70 -15.74
N GLU A 103 15.20 -11.70 -16.59
CA GLU A 103 15.06 -12.70 -17.67
C GLU A 103 16.24 -12.67 -18.65
N GLU A 104 16.75 -11.49 -19.01
CA GLU A 104 17.94 -11.36 -19.86
C GLU A 104 19.19 -11.93 -19.16
N ILE A 105 19.37 -11.66 -17.86
CA ILE A 105 20.45 -12.23 -17.06
C ILE A 105 20.36 -13.76 -17.03
N ASP A 106 19.17 -14.31 -16.79
CA ASP A 106 18.96 -15.75 -16.71
C ASP A 106 19.23 -16.42 -18.08
N ASN A 107 18.80 -15.79 -19.18
CA ASN A 107 19.12 -16.25 -20.54
C ASN A 107 20.64 -16.22 -20.82
N LEU A 108 21.33 -15.15 -20.42
CA LEU A 108 22.78 -15.05 -20.57
C LEU A 108 23.52 -16.09 -19.73
N GLN A 109 23.02 -16.42 -18.54
CA GLN A 109 23.57 -17.49 -17.71
C GLN A 109 23.40 -18.86 -18.38
N ALA A 110 22.24 -19.15 -18.96
CA ALA A 110 22.01 -20.40 -19.69
C ALA A 110 22.97 -20.54 -20.90
N ILE A 111 23.12 -19.48 -21.70
CA ILE A 111 24.06 -19.46 -22.84
C ILE A 111 25.51 -19.67 -22.35
N LYS A 112 25.88 -19.03 -21.24
CA LYS A 112 27.21 -19.19 -20.65
C LYS A 112 27.46 -20.64 -20.23
N GLU A 113 26.50 -21.29 -19.59
CA GLU A 113 26.60 -22.70 -19.18
C GLU A 113 26.74 -23.63 -20.40
N ASP A 114 25.98 -23.40 -21.47
CA ASP A 114 26.10 -24.17 -22.72
C ASP A 114 27.49 -24.00 -23.36
N LEU A 115 28.01 -22.78 -23.42
CA LEU A 115 29.35 -22.51 -23.94
C LEU A 115 30.46 -23.13 -23.06
N GLU A 116 30.31 -23.13 -21.74
CA GLU A 116 31.23 -23.80 -20.83
C GLU A 116 31.22 -25.33 -21.05
N GLN A 117 30.07 -25.92 -21.32
CA GLN A 117 29.95 -27.35 -21.67
C GLN A 117 30.59 -27.67 -23.04
N GLU A 118 30.37 -26.83 -24.05
CA GLU A 118 31.02 -27.00 -25.36
C GLU A 118 32.54 -26.88 -25.28
N LEU A 119 33.06 -25.91 -24.51
CA LEU A 119 34.49 -25.78 -24.25
C LEU A 119 35.06 -27.01 -23.54
N ALA A 120 34.35 -27.56 -22.55
CA ALA A 120 34.76 -28.77 -21.86
C ALA A 120 34.80 -29.99 -22.80
N ARG A 121 33.80 -30.11 -23.69
CA ARG A 121 33.74 -31.17 -24.70
C ARG A 121 34.88 -31.07 -25.70
N MET A 122 35.14 -29.88 -26.25
CA MET A 122 36.28 -29.66 -27.16
C MET A 122 37.62 -29.92 -26.46
N ALA A 123 37.76 -29.54 -25.19
CA ALA A 123 38.97 -29.83 -24.43
C ALA A 123 39.19 -31.34 -24.26
N GLN A 124 38.12 -32.11 -24.03
CA GLN A 124 38.18 -33.57 -23.97
C GLN A 124 38.55 -34.18 -25.33
N GLU A 125 37.91 -33.74 -26.41
CA GLU A 125 38.20 -34.22 -27.78
C GLU A 125 39.66 -33.93 -28.18
N ILE A 126 40.19 -32.75 -27.82
CA ILE A 126 41.61 -32.42 -28.00
C ILE A 126 42.50 -33.41 -27.25
N GLU A 127 42.14 -33.79 -26.02
CA GLU A 127 42.93 -34.73 -25.23
C GLU A 127 42.86 -36.16 -25.79
N GLU A 128 41.69 -36.60 -26.24
CA GLU A 128 41.50 -37.88 -26.93
C GLU A 128 42.33 -37.93 -28.23
N LEU A 129 42.26 -36.89 -29.07
CA LEU A 129 43.06 -36.78 -30.29
C LEU A 129 44.56 -36.76 -29.99
N LYS A 130 45.02 -36.15 -28.90
CA LYS A 130 46.43 -36.22 -28.49
C LYS A 130 46.84 -37.65 -28.15
N VAL A 131 46.00 -38.39 -27.43
CA VAL A 131 46.26 -39.80 -27.09
C VAL A 131 46.26 -40.65 -28.35
N GLU A 132 45.25 -40.54 -29.21
CA GLU A 132 45.20 -41.28 -30.48
C GLU A 132 46.40 -40.97 -31.38
N ASN A 133 46.83 -39.70 -31.46
CA ASN A 133 47.99 -39.32 -32.24
C ASN A 133 49.30 -39.86 -31.63
N MET A 134 49.41 -39.94 -30.29
CA MET A 134 50.53 -40.63 -29.62
C MET A 134 50.51 -42.15 -29.83
N GLU A 135 49.34 -42.76 -30.05
CA GLU A 135 49.21 -44.20 -30.30
C GLU A 135 49.44 -44.57 -31.79
N MET A 136 49.02 -43.70 -32.71
CA MET A 136 49.15 -43.88 -34.17
C MET A 136 50.56 -43.62 -34.68
N ILE A 137 51.30 -42.71 -34.05
CA ILE A 137 52.74 -42.62 -34.26
C ILE A 137 53.34 -43.75 -33.43
N SER A 138 53.82 -44.83 -34.09
CA SER A 138 54.48 -45.91 -33.35
C SER A 138 55.58 -45.27 -32.49
N ARG A 139 55.64 -45.65 -31.21
CA ARG A 139 56.64 -45.12 -30.27
C ARG A 139 58.04 -45.17 -30.88
N GLU A 140 58.30 -46.21 -31.66
CA GLU A 140 59.50 -46.42 -32.48
C GLU A 140 59.68 -45.33 -33.55
N SER A 141 58.66 -45.01 -34.36
CA SER A 141 58.74 -43.93 -35.36
C SER A 141 58.85 -42.52 -34.75
N TYR A 142 58.28 -42.29 -33.56
CA TYR A 142 58.44 -41.02 -32.84
C TYR A 142 59.85 -40.89 -32.27
N GLU A 143 60.38 -41.97 -31.67
CA GLU A 143 61.75 -42.02 -31.16
C GLU A 143 62.77 -41.90 -32.30
N GLU A 144 62.53 -42.55 -33.44
CA GLU A 144 63.33 -42.42 -34.68
C GLU A 144 63.31 -40.97 -35.21
N LEU A 145 62.13 -40.35 -35.35
CA LEU A 145 62.03 -38.96 -35.78
C LEU A 145 62.65 -37.98 -34.77
N GLN A 146 62.55 -38.27 -33.48
CA GLN A 146 63.18 -37.46 -32.43
C GLN A 146 64.71 -37.59 -32.45
N ASP A 147 65.23 -38.76 -32.75
CA ASP A 147 66.67 -39.01 -32.88
C ASP A 147 67.22 -38.47 -34.21
N GLU A 148 66.47 -38.55 -35.31
CA GLU A 148 66.77 -37.85 -36.56
C GLU A 148 66.75 -36.32 -36.37
N LEU A 149 65.81 -35.77 -35.59
CA LEU A 149 65.79 -34.34 -35.28
C LEU A 149 66.99 -33.92 -34.41
N LYS A 150 67.37 -34.73 -33.42
CA LYS A 150 68.58 -34.47 -32.62
C LYS A 150 69.83 -34.53 -33.50
N SER A 151 69.96 -35.57 -34.32
CA SER A 151 71.05 -35.76 -35.27
C SER A 151 71.16 -34.59 -36.25
N THR A 152 70.07 -34.21 -36.91
CA THR A 152 70.06 -33.04 -37.82
C THR A 152 70.30 -31.72 -37.09
N SER A 153 69.87 -31.56 -35.84
CA SER A 153 70.19 -30.38 -35.04
C SER A 153 71.66 -30.31 -34.63
N GLU A 154 72.30 -31.46 -34.42
CA GLU A 154 73.74 -31.59 -34.14
C GLU A 154 74.54 -31.34 -35.41
N GLU A 155 74.13 -31.91 -36.54
CA GLU A 155 74.71 -31.62 -37.86
C GLU A 155 74.59 -30.13 -38.22
N LEU A 156 73.46 -29.49 -37.93
CA LEU A 156 73.30 -28.04 -38.12
C LEU A 156 74.19 -27.23 -37.18
N LYS A 157 74.42 -27.69 -35.94
CA LYS A 157 75.38 -27.05 -35.02
C LYS A 157 76.81 -27.23 -35.51
N GLU A 158 77.16 -28.40 -36.05
CA GLU A 158 78.47 -28.69 -36.63
C GLU A 158 78.69 -27.89 -37.91
N LEU A 159 77.72 -27.87 -38.84
CA LEU A 159 77.77 -27.04 -40.05
C LEU A 159 77.86 -25.55 -39.70
N LYS A 160 77.13 -25.09 -38.68
CA LYS A 160 77.25 -23.73 -38.18
C LYS A 160 78.64 -23.46 -37.62
N ALA A 161 79.21 -24.39 -36.86
CA ALA A 161 80.59 -24.28 -36.35
C ALA A 161 81.64 -24.31 -37.48
N VAL A 162 81.41 -25.09 -38.55
CA VAL A 162 82.26 -25.14 -39.74
C VAL A 162 82.17 -23.86 -40.56
N VAL A 163 80.98 -23.29 -40.73
CA VAL A 163 80.78 -21.99 -41.38
C VAL A 163 81.41 -20.86 -40.55
N GLU A 164 81.26 -20.89 -39.22
CA GLU A 164 81.93 -19.95 -38.31
C GLU A 164 83.46 -20.11 -38.36
N ALA A 165 83.98 -21.33 -38.45
CA ALA A 165 85.42 -21.60 -38.60
C ALA A 165 85.97 -21.23 -39.99
N GLN A 166 85.19 -21.40 -41.06
CA GLN A 166 85.56 -20.97 -42.42
C GLN A 166 85.46 -19.45 -42.60
N SER A 167 84.66 -18.76 -41.78
CA SER A 167 84.55 -17.30 -41.82
C SER A 167 85.76 -16.55 -41.22
N GLN A 168 86.76 -17.25 -40.66
CA GLN A 168 87.96 -16.66 -40.07
C GLN A 168 89.17 -16.54 -41.01
N VAL A 169 89.06 -16.94 -42.28
CA VAL A 169 90.19 -16.85 -43.23
C VAL A 169 89.83 -15.98 -44.44
N THR A 170 90.69 -14.97 -44.64
CA THR A 170 90.81 -13.99 -45.75
C THR A 170 90.00 -12.70 -45.66
N MET A 171 90.74 -11.65 -45.31
CA MET A 171 90.39 -10.24 -45.47
C MET A 171 90.09 -9.87 -46.92
N THR A 172 88.97 -9.19 -47.14
CA THR A 172 88.88 -8.04 -48.06
C THR A 172 88.06 -6.93 -47.37
N PRO A 173 88.45 -5.65 -47.48
CA PRO A 173 87.81 -4.57 -46.70
C PRO A 173 86.60 -3.94 -47.41
N ARG A 174 85.52 -3.74 -46.63
CA ARG A 174 84.37 -2.80 -46.77
C ARG A 174 83.33 -3.09 -47.89
N PRO A 175 82.01 -2.92 -47.60
CA PRO A 175 81.40 -1.59 -47.40
C PRO A 175 80.52 -1.45 -46.14
N SER A 176 80.41 -0.22 -45.65
CA SER A 176 79.47 0.21 -44.60
C SER A 176 78.03 0.26 -45.14
N TRP A 177 77.12 -0.54 -44.58
CA TRP A 177 75.68 -0.53 -44.87
C TRP A 177 74.90 0.22 -43.78
N SER A 178 75.28 1.47 -43.51
CA SER A 178 74.51 2.36 -42.63
C SER A 178 73.35 3.07 -43.36
N GLU A 179 72.93 2.63 -44.55
CA GLU A 179 71.82 3.25 -45.25
C GLU A 179 70.96 2.23 -45.99
N LYS A 180 69.66 2.27 -45.65
CA LYS A 180 68.48 1.67 -46.32
C LYS A 180 68.10 0.25 -45.90
N GLN A 181 67.58 0.15 -44.68
CA GLN A 181 66.38 -0.66 -44.42
C GLN A 181 65.29 -0.25 -45.42
N ASN A 182 65.01 -1.08 -46.42
CA ASN A 182 63.79 -1.10 -47.23
C ASN A 182 63.64 -2.47 -47.91
N LEU A 183 63.78 -3.54 -47.12
CA LEU A 183 63.16 -4.82 -47.45
C LEU A 183 62.00 -5.05 -46.49
N SER A 184 60.91 -4.31 -46.69
CA SER A 184 59.61 -4.77 -46.23
C SER A 184 59.09 -5.77 -47.25
N VAL A 185 59.24 -7.05 -46.90
CA VAL A 185 58.16 -8.03 -46.95
C VAL A 185 57.32 -7.99 -48.23
N ALA A 186 57.80 -8.70 -49.25
CA ALA A 186 56.87 -9.43 -50.10
C ALA A 186 56.15 -10.47 -49.21
N THR A 187 54.85 -10.62 -49.47
CA THR A 187 53.89 -11.56 -48.86
C THR A 187 53.55 -11.32 -47.38
N LYS A 188 52.79 -10.25 -47.11
CA LYS A 188 51.81 -10.21 -46.01
C LYS A 188 50.41 -10.09 -46.58
N ASP A 189 49.71 -11.23 -46.54
CA ASP A 189 48.30 -11.37 -46.21
C ASP A 189 47.31 -10.37 -46.79
N VAL A 190 46.81 -10.72 -47.97
CA VAL A 190 45.50 -10.30 -48.49
C VAL A 190 44.35 -10.73 -47.55
N SER A 191 44.60 -11.61 -46.57
CA SER A 191 43.60 -12.15 -45.66
C SER A 191 43.09 -11.15 -44.61
N THR A 192 43.96 -10.34 -44.00
CA THR A 192 43.54 -9.48 -42.88
C THR A 192 42.76 -8.24 -43.33
N VAL A 193 43.08 -7.68 -44.49
CA VAL A 193 42.32 -6.54 -45.05
C VAL A 193 40.91 -6.99 -45.48
N VAL A 194 40.78 -8.18 -46.08
CA VAL A 194 39.48 -8.74 -46.47
C VAL A 194 38.63 -9.13 -45.25
N ILE A 195 39.25 -9.57 -44.15
CA ILE A 195 38.55 -9.90 -42.90
C ILE A 195 38.06 -8.61 -42.20
N VAL A 196 38.86 -7.55 -42.20
CA VAL A 196 38.47 -6.26 -41.61
C VAL A 196 37.37 -5.59 -42.42
N ASP A 197 37.43 -5.65 -43.75
CA ASP A 197 36.37 -5.14 -44.63
C ASP A 197 35.07 -5.96 -44.52
N ASN A 198 35.16 -7.29 -44.33
CA ASN A 198 33.98 -8.13 -44.06
C ASN A 198 33.37 -7.86 -42.68
N LEU A 199 34.17 -7.60 -41.65
CA LEU A 199 33.68 -7.28 -40.30
C LEU A 199 33.03 -5.89 -40.25
N LEU A 200 33.56 -4.92 -41.00
CA LEU A 200 32.95 -3.59 -41.15
C LEU A 200 31.62 -3.65 -41.92
N ALA A 201 31.53 -4.45 -42.99
CA ALA A 201 30.28 -4.66 -43.71
C ALA A 201 29.22 -5.38 -42.84
N ARG A 202 29.64 -6.30 -41.98
CA ARG A 202 28.74 -7.03 -41.07
C ARG A 202 28.23 -6.15 -39.92
N LEU A 203 29.05 -5.24 -39.39
CA LEU A 203 28.61 -4.27 -38.38
C LEU A 203 27.65 -3.22 -38.94
N GLN A 204 27.82 -2.79 -40.19
CA GLN A 204 26.85 -1.90 -40.86
C GLN A 204 25.50 -2.58 -41.15
N SER A 205 25.45 -3.91 -41.24
CA SER A 205 24.20 -4.65 -41.44
C SER A 205 23.37 -4.87 -40.15
N TYR A 206 23.98 -4.67 -38.97
CA TYR A 206 23.31 -4.85 -37.67
C TYR A 206 22.63 -3.59 -37.13
N GLU A 207 22.90 -2.40 -37.67
CA GLU A 207 22.22 -1.15 -37.28
C GLU A 207 20.82 -0.96 -37.92
N PHE A 208 20.33 -1.93 -38.72
CA PHE A 208 19.12 -1.74 -39.54
C PHE A 208 17.88 -2.57 -39.12
N TRP A 209 17.91 -3.31 -38.01
CA TRP A 209 16.76 -4.10 -37.53
C TRP A 209 16.14 -3.57 -36.23
N GLY A 210 16.13 -2.25 -36.03
CA GLY A 210 15.66 -1.62 -34.80
C GLY A 210 14.52 -0.61 -34.96
N ALA A 211 13.69 -0.67 -36.01
CA ALA A 211 12.65 0.34 -36.20
C ALA A 211 11.28 -0.11 -36.71
N ASP A 212 11.11 -1.29 -37.31
CA ASP A 212 9.80 -1.68 -37.84
C ASP A 212 9.59 -3.18 -37.67
N ASP A 213 8.90 -3.58 -36.60
CA ASP A 213 8.08 -4.80 -36.62
C ASP A 213 6.86 -4.60 -35.71
N ALA A 214 5.85 -3.97 -36.30
CA ALA A 214 4.47 -4.15 -35.91
C ALA A 214 4.04 -5.59 -36.25
N ALA A 215 4.19 -6.51 -35.30
CA ALA A 215 3.55 -7.82 -35.34
C ALA A 215 2.22 -7.78 -34.53
N PRO A 216 1.21 -8.57 -34.93
CA PRO A 216 -0.20 -8.26 -34.69
C PRO A 216 -0.58 -8.51 -33.23
N GLY A 217 -1.27 -7.52 -32.65
CA GLY A 217 -1.74 -7.56 -31.27
C GLY A 217 -2.62 -8.78 -31.01
N VAL A 218 -2.12 -9.69 -30.18
CA VAL A 218 -2.99 -10.47 -29.30
C VAL A 218 -3.62 -9.45 -28.37
N SER A 219 -4.94 -9.30 -28.46
CA SER A 219 -5.69 -8.39 -27.59
C SER A 219 -5.40 -8.75 -26.14
N TYR A 220 -5.16 -7.74 -25.30
CA TYR A 220 -4.98 -7.87 -23.86
C TYR A 220 -6.04 -8.78 -23.20
N GLU A 221 -7.25 -8.82 -23.77
CA GLU A 221 -8.34 -9.67 -23.30
C GLU A 221 -8.11 -11.18 -23.56
N GLU A 222 -7.47 -11.57 -24.66
CA GLU A 222 -7.11 -12.99 -24.92
C GLU A 222 -5.97 -13.46 -24.02
N ALA A 223 -5.02 -12.57 -23.72
CA ALA A 223 -3.93 -12.86 -22.78
C ALA A 223 -4.46 -13.05 -21.33
N CYS A 224 -5.50 -12.31 -20.93
CA CYS A 224 -6.13 -12.47 -19.63
C CYS A 224 -6.91 -13.79 -19.49
N TYR A 225 -7.40 -14.40 -20.58
CA TYR A 225 -8.12 -15.69 -20.53
C TYR A 225 -7.20 -16.92 -20.48
N LEU A 226 -5.93 -16.78 -20.87
CA LEU A 226 -4.95 -17.88 -20.93
C LEU A 226 -4.13 -18.04 -19.64
N MET A 227 -4.19 -17.07 -18.71
CA MET A 227 -3.54 -17.20 -17.41
C MET A 227 -4.46 -17.95 -16.43
N PRO A 228 -4.08 -19.14 -15.91
CA PRO A 228 -4.79 -19.76 -14.81
C PRO A 228 -4.73 -18.84 -13.59
N PRO A 229 -5.82 -18.65 -12.83
CA PRO A 229 -5.81 -17.75 -11.68
C PRO A 229 -4.78 -18.24 -10.67
N GLU A 230 -3.85 -17.36 -10.30
CA GLU A 230 -2.87 -17.65 -9.26
C GLU A 230 -3.58 -18.11 -7.97
N PRO A 231 -3.20 -19.27 -7.40
CA PRO A 231 -3.54 -19.55 -6.02
C PRO A 231 -2.70 -18.63 -5.13
N ASP A 232 -3.30 -18.05 -4.10
CA ASP A 232 -2.62 -17.38 -2.96
C ASP A 232 -2.56 -15.84 -2.90
N MET A 233 -3.40 -15.12 -3.64
CA MET A 233 -3.97 -13.87 -3.10
C MET A 233 -5.31 -14.19 -2.44
N ALA A 234 -5.23 -14.84 -1.27
CA ALA A 234 -6.38 -15.09 -0.43
C ALA A 234 -7.06 -13.76 -0.08
N ARG A 235 -8.11 -13.46 -0.83
CA ARG A 235 -9.18 -12.54 -0.49
C ARG A 235 -9.38 -12.55 1.04
N PRO A 236 -9.40 -11.41 1.75
CA PRO A 236 -9.63 -11.40 3.19
C PRO A 236 -10.85 -12.27 3.47
N PRO A 237 -10.82 -13.15 4.49
CA PRO A 237 -11.82 -14.18 4.71
C PRO A 237 -13.20 -13.54 4.60
N SER A 238 -13.95 -13.93 3.57
CA SER A 238 -15.15 -13.20 3.16
C SER A 238 -16.10 -13.13 4.35
N LEU A 239 -16.62 -11.94 4.64
CA LEU A 239 -17.65 -11.73 5.66
C LEU A 239 -19.01 -12.32 5.25
N ALA A 240 -19.05 -13.18 4.23
CA ALA A 240 -20.21 -13.94 3.81
C ALA A 240 -20.84 -14.72 4.98
N TRP A 241 -20.04 -15.19 5.95
CA TRP A 241 -20.59 -15.81 7.15
C TRP A 241 -21.36 -14.82 8.04
N VAL A 242 -20.96 -13.54 8.11
CA VAL A 242 -21.69 -12.50 8.85
C VAL A 242 -23.01 -12.22 8.15
N GLU A 243 -23.01 -12.10 6.82
CA GLU A 243 -24.22 -11.90 6.01
C GLU A 243 -25.19 -13.09 6.12
N THR A 244 -24.65 -14.32 6.14
CA THR A 244 -25.43 -15.56 6.32
C THR A 244 -26.04 -15.58 7.72
N LEU A 245 -25.26 -15.23 8.74
CA LEU A 245 -25.70 -15.21 10.14
C LEU A 245 -26.73 -14.10 10.38
N LEU A 246 -26.57 -12.92 9.78
CA LEU A 246 -27.55 -11.83 9.81
C LEU A 246 -28.84 -12.21 9.08
N SER A 247 -28.75 -12.83 7.89
CA SER A 247 -29.92 -13.31 7.14
C SER A 247 -30.71 -14.37 7.92
N GLU A 248 -30.02 -15.28 8.62
CA GLU A 248 -30.66 -16.26 9.50
C GLU A 248 -31.33 -15.63 10.74
N ILE A 249 -30.78 -14.54 11.26
CA ILE A 249 -31.34 -13.81 12.40
C ILE A 249 -32.56 -12.99 11.94
N GLU A 250 -32.49 -12.34 10.78
CA GLU A 250 -33.57 -11.52 10.22
C GLU A 250 -34.74 -12.34 9.69
N GLY A 251 -34.50 -13.59 9.26
CA GLY A 251 -35.54 -14.56 8.92
C GLY A 251 -36.44 -14.97 10.10
N SER A 252 -36.00 -14.71 11.34
CA SER A 252 -36.77 -14.95 12.58
C SER A 252 -37.56 -13.69 12.97
N ARG A 253 -38.44 -13.23 12.08
CA ARG A 253 -39.02 -11.88 12.06
C ARG A 253 -40.27 -11.72 12.95
N ASP A 254 -40.19 -12.07 14.22
CA ASP A 254 -41.19 -11.63 15.22
C ASP A 254 -40.49 -10.82 16.34
N PRO A 255 -40.70 -9.50 16.42
CA PRO A 255 -39.94 -8.60 17.30
C PRO A 255 -40.31 -8.70 18.79
N ASP A 256 -41.37 -9.42 19.16
CA ASP A 256 -41.81 -9.63 20.55
C ASP A 256 -41.46 -11.02 21.12
N ASP A 257 -40.77 -11.85 20.35
CA ASP A 257 -40.49 -13.23 20.74
C ASP A 257 -39.21 -13.29 21.60
N ARG A 258 -39.37 -13.23 22.94
CA ARG A 258 -38.26 -13.41 23.91
C ARG A 258 -37.50 -14.72 23.69
N ASP A 259 -38.13 -15.72 23.06
CA ASP A 259 -37.52 -16.99 22.70
C ASP A 259 -36.55 -16.89 21.51
N ALA A 260 -36.69 -15.88 20.63
CA ALA A 260 -35.76 -15.66 19.53
C ALA A 260 -34.37 -15.21 20.01
N ALA A 261 -34.30 -14.34 21.02
CA ALA A 261 -33.04 -13.93 21.65
C ALA A 261 -32.33 -15.11 22.33
N GLN A 262 -33.09 -16.07 22.87
CA GLN A 262 -32.56 -17.28 23.51
C GLN A 262 -32.16 -18.36 22.48
N LYS A 263 -32.74 -18.35 21.28
CA LYS A 263 -32.36 -19.25 20.18
C LYS A 263 -31.04 -18.81 19.52
N VAL A 264 -30.77 -17.51 19.45
CA VAL A 264 -29.51 -16.95 18.90
C VAL A 264 -28.32 -17.19 19.83
N SER A 265 -28.52 -17.18 21.16
CA SER A 265 -27.44 -17.40 22.14
C SER A 265 -26.82 -18.80 22.12
N SER A 266 -27.51 -19.78 21.51
CA SER A 266 -26.99 -21.13 21.28
C SER A 266 -26.15 -21.28 20.00
N LYS A 267 -26.11 -20.26 19.14
CA LYS A 267 -25.34 -20.31 17.89
C LYS A 267 -23.87 -19.99 18.15
N GLN A 268 -22.98 -20.71 17.45
CA GLN A 268 -21.55 -20.47 17.49
C GLN A 268 -21.09 -19.91 16.14
N CYS A 269 -20.32 -18.83 16.16
CA CYS A 269 -19.63 -18.33 14.97
C CYS A 269 -18.34 -19.12 14.74
N PRO A 270 -18.01 -19.46 13.48
CA PRO A 270 -16.70 -20.00 13.16
C PRO A 270 -15.62 -18.95 13.48
N ALA A 271 -14.52 -19.40 14.08
CA ALA A 271 -13.39 -18.52 14.32
C ALA A 271 -12.70 -18.18 13.00
N LEU A 272 -12.26 -16.92 12.84
CA LEU A 272 -11.54 -16.46 11.65
C LEU A 272 -10.10 -17.03 11.58
N GLY A 273 -9.60 -17.57 12.69
CA GLY A 273 -8.28 -18.18 12.80
C GLY A 273 -7.29 -17.36 13.62
N THR A 274 -6.02 -17.77 13.58
CA THR A 274 -4.93 -17.19 14.38
C THR A 274 -3.84 -16.54 13.53
N GLY A 275 -4.10 -16.33 12.23
CA GLY A 275 -3.13 -15.80 11.29
C GLY A 275 -2.69 -14.36 11.60
N PRO A 276 -1.49 -13.95 11.15
CA PRO A 276 -0.98 -12.59 11.34
C PRO A 276 -1.82 -11.55 10.59
N GLU A 277 -2.51 -11.95 9.52
CA GLU A 277 -3.40 -11.08 8.72
C GLU A 277 -4.62 -10.57 9.49
N LEU A 278 -4.99 -11.23 10.59
CA LEU A 278 -6.14 -10.83 11.39
C LEU A 278 -5.73 -9.81 12.46
N PRO A 279 -6.56 -8.78 12.73
CA PRO A 279 -6.42 -7.93 13.89
C PRO A 279 -6.32 -8.76 15.18
N ARG A 280 -5.44 -8.36 16.11
CA ARG A 280 -5.15 -9.15 17.33
C ARG A 280 -6.41 -9.54 18.11
N TYR A 281 -7.40 -8.65 18.20
CA TYR A 281 -8.67 -8.90 18.89
C TYR A 281 -9.59 -9.94 18.21
N LEU A 282 -9.31 -10.34 16.97
CA LEU A 282 -10.03 -11.39 16.24
C LEU A 282 -9.26 -12.71 16.15
N ARG A 283 -8.01 -12.74 16.62
CA ARG A 283 -7.20 -13.96 16.60
C ARG A 283 -7.73 -14.94 17.64
N TRP A 284 -8.46 -15.94 17.18
CA TRP A 284 -9.11 -16.92 18.04
C TRP A 284 -9.22 -18.26 17.32
N ARG A 285 -9.13 -19.36 18.08
CA ARG A 285 -9.09 -20.72 17.52
C ARG A 285 -10.45 -21.41 17.57
N ASP A 286 -11.18 -21.22 18.66
CA ASP A 286 -12.38 -22.00 18.94
C ASP A 286 -13.65 -21.28 18.49
N PRO A 287 -14.73 -21.99 18.14
CA PRO A 287 -16.00 -21.36 17.81
C PRO A 287 -16.47 -20.42 18.93
N VAL A 288 -16.93 -19.23 18.54
CA VAL A 288 -17.29 -18.17 19.48
C VAL A 288 -18.80 -18.20 19.73
N PRO A 289 -19.28 -18.24 20.99
CA PRO A 289 -20.70 -18.13 21.28
C PRO A 289 -21.23 -16.73 20.90
N VAL A 290 -22.33 -16.72 20.13
CA VAL A 290 -22.96 -15.49 19.64
C VAL A 290 -23.82 -14.88 20.73
N ASN A 291 -23.33 -13.82 21.35
CA ASN A 291 -24.06 -13.00 22.31
C ASN A 291 -24.13 -11.58 21.76
N LEU A 292 -25.16 -11.31 20.96
CA LEU A 292 -25.33 -10.00 20.33
C LEU A 292 -25.73 -8.97 21.37
N PRO A 293 -24.91 -7.95 21.65
CA PRO A 293 -25.32 -6.83 22.48
C PRO A 293 -26.51 -6.10 21.85
N SER A 294 -27.34 -5.49 22.69
CA SER A 294 -28.39 -4.61 22.21
C SER A 294 -27.80 -3.39 21.48
N LYS A 295 -28.62 -2.68 20.70
CA LYS A 295 -28.19 -1.42 20.04
C LYS A 295 -27.62 -0.42 21.04
N ALA A 296 -28.30 -0.24 22.17
CA ALA A 296 -27.88 0.68 23.24
C ALA A 296 -26.52 0.28 23.84
N GLU A 297 -26.32 -1.02 24.10
CA GLU A 297 -25.04 -1.53 24.60
C GLU A 297 -23.92 -1.39 23.56
N THR A 298 -24.22 -1.62 22.29
CA THR A 298 -23.26 -1.47 21.18
C THR A 298 -22.78 -0.03 21.10
N LEU A 299 -23.70 0.94 21.08
CA LEU A 299 -23.38 2.37 21.08
C LEU A 299 -22.58 2.77 22.33
N GLN A 300 -22.96 2.28 23.51
CA GLN A 300 -22.23 2.55 24.75
C GLN A 300 -20.78 2.04 24.67
N VAL A 301 -20.55 0.86 24.08
CA VAL A 301 -19.21 0.33 23.86
C VAL A 301 -18.45 1.20 22.85
N VAL A 302 -19.06 1.58 21.73
CA VAL A 302 -18.46 2.44 20.70
C VAL A 302 -18.04 3.79 21.28
N HIS A 303 -18.93 4.47 22.01
CA HIS A 303 -18.58 5.73 22.69
C HIS A 303 -17.45 5.56 23.71
N ALA A 304 -17.46 4.47 24.48
CA ALA A 304 -16.40 4.20 25.44
C ALA A 304 -15.03 3.97 24.75
N VAL A 305 -15.01 3.33 23.58
CA VAL A 305 -13.79 3.14 22.80
C VAL A 305 -13.30 4.46 22.21
N TRP A 306 -14.19 5.29 21.66
CA TRP A 306 -13.82 6.61 21.14
C TRP A 306 -13.30 7.55 22.23
N ALA A 307 -13.94 7.58 23.40
CA ALA A 307 -13.45 8.34 24.54
C ALA A 307 -12.07 7.84 25.03
N ALA A 308 -11.85 6.52 25.02
CA ALA A 308 -10.54 5.95 25.33
C ALA A 308 -9.49 6.33 24.26
N LYS A 309 -9.89 6.37 22.98
CA LYS A 309 -9.04 6.79 21.87
C LYS A 309 -8.64 8.26 21.96
N GLU A 310 -9.59 9.15 22.21
CA GLU A 310 -9.31 10.58 22.40
C GLU A 310 -8.33 10.81 23.56
N LYS A 311 -8.48 10.04 24.65
CA LYS A 311 -7.56 10.08 25.79
C LYS A 311 -6.15 9.55 25.46
N ASP A 312 -6.03 8.43 24.72
CA ASP A 312 -4.73 7.85 24.33
C ASP A 312 -4.03 8.74 23.30
N ASP A 313 -4.77 9.25 22.31
CA ASP A 313 -4.24 10.15 21.27
C ASP A 313 -3.81 11.50 21.89
N GLY A 314 -4.52 12.01 22.90
CA GLY A 314 -4.11 13.21 23.65
C GLY A 314 -2.86 13.02 24.53
N ALA A 315 -2.59 11.79 24.99
CA ALA A 315 -1.42 11.47 25.80
C ALA A 315 -0.16 11.19 24.96
N ARG A 316 -0.32 10.83 23.68
CA ARG A 316 0.76 10.42 22.78
C ARG A 316 1.07 11.50 21.75
N ARG A 317 2.30 11.48 21.22
CA ARG A 317 2.70 12.36 20.10
C ARG A 317 2.22 11.84 18.74
N THR A 318 1.97 10.54 18.63
CA THR A 318 1.54 9.87 17.40
C THR A 318 0.26 9.10 17.68
N PRO A 319 -0.82 9.31 16.90
CA PRO A 319 -2.08 8.64 17.12
C PRO A 319 -1.95 7.13 16.87
N ARG A 320 -2.58 6.32 17.73
CA ARG A 320 -2.53 4.86 17.62
C ARG A 320 -3.67 4.38 16.71
N PRO A 321 -3.44 3.36 15.86
CA PRO A 321 -4.53 2.79 15.06
C PRO A 321 -5.63 2.20 15.97
N LEU A 322 -6.88 2.40 15.56
CA LEU A 322 -8.07 2.01 16.34
C LEU A 322 -8.09 0.52 16.68
N HIS A 323 -7.63 -0.33 15.77
CA HIS A 323 -7.64 -1.79 15.96
C HIS A 323 -6.69 -2.26 17.08
N GLU A 324 -5.56 -1.58 17.30
CA GLU A 324 -4.65 -1.88 18.41
C GLU A 324 -5.21 -1.38 19.73
N LEU A 325 -5.73 -0.15 19.73
CA LEU A 325 -6.35 0.45 20.91
C LEU A 325 -7.57 -0.34 21.37
N PHE A 326 -8.39 -0.81 20.43
CA PHE A 326 -9.57 -1.62 20.75
C PHE A 326 -9.20 -2.95 21.42
N HIS A 327 -8.11 -3.59 20.96
CA HIS A 327 -7.59 -4.79 21.61
C HIS A 327 -7.11 -4.52 23.04
N GLU A 328 -6.33 -3.46 23.24
CA GLU A 328 -5.88 -3.04 24.57
C GLU A 328 -7.07 -2.69 25.48
N PHE A 329 -8.05 -1.95 24.99
CA PHE A 329 -9.26 -1.58 25.71
C PHE A 329 -10.06 -2.81 26.19
N LEU A 330 -10.21 -3.83 25.33
CA LEU A 330 -10.86 -5.08 25.71
C LEU A 330 -10.05 -5.85 26.75
N LEU A 331 -8.72 -5.88 26.61
CA LEU A 331 -7.85 -6.54 27.58
C LEU A 331 -7.85 -5.85 28.95
N GLU A 332 -7.86 -4.51 29.01
CA GLU A 332 -7.94 -3.78 30.28
C GLU A 332 -9.22 -4.11 31.04
N ARG A 333 -10.35 -4.23 30.33
CA ARG A 333 -11.65 -4.53 30.93
C ARG A 333 -11.83 -6.00 31.30
N LEU A 334 -11.37 -6.92 30.46
CA LEU A 334 -11.67 -8.35 30.57
C LEU A 334 -10.48 -9.18 31.08
N LYS A 335 -9.30 -8.57 31.21
CA LYS A 335 -8.04 -9.10 31.73
C LYS A 335 -7.46 -10.32 31.00
N THR A 336 -8.22 -10.95 30.12
CA THR A 336 -7.86 -12.19 29.43
C THR A 336 -8.25 -12.12 27.96
N HIS A 337 -7.35 -12.59 27.08
CA HIS A 337 -7.63 -12.66 25.64
C HIS A 337 -8.82 -13.59 25.33
N SER A 338 -8.98 -14.64 26.14
CA SER A 338 -10.07 -15.61 26.02
C SER A 338 -11.45 -15.04 26.27
N ALA A 339 -11.57 -14.00 27.10
CA ALA A 339 -12.82 -13.27 27.27
C ALA A 339 -12.96 -12.13 26.24
N ALA A 340 -11.84 -11.53 25.83
CA ALA A 340 -11.81 -10.40 24.89
C ALA A 340 -12.22 -10.81 23.47
N ALA A 341 -11.68 -11.91 22.95
CA ALA A 341 -11.97 -12.36 21.59
C ALA A 341 -13.47 -12.60 21.35
N PRO A 342 -14.21 -13.38 22.18
CA PRO A 342 -15.65 -13.54 22.00
C PRO A 342 -16.43 -12.22 21.95
N LYS A 343 -16.05 -11.26 22.81
CA LYS A 343 -16.70 -9.96 22.86
C LYS A 343 -16.41 -9.11 21.63
N ALA A 344 -15.19 -9.20 21.10
CA ALA A 344 -14.80 -8.56 19.84
C ALA A 344 -15.59 -9.10 18.64
N TYR A 345 -15.75 -10.43 18.54
CA TYR A 345 -16.56 -11.06 17.49
C TYR A 345 -18.03 -10.61 17.59
N ASN A 346 -18.60 -10.66 18.79
CA ASN A 346 -19.98 -10.24 19.02
C ASN A 346 -20.21 -8.76 18.71
N LEU A 347 -19.25 -7.89 19.07
CA LEU A 347 -19.31 -6.49 18.69
C LEU A 347 -19.23 -6.31 17.17
N ARG A 348 -18.32 -7.02 16.49
CA ARG A 348 -18.19 -6.93 15.02
C ARG A 348 -19.48 -7.31 14.30
N VAL A 349 -20.17 -8.37 14.76
CA VAL A 349 -21.47 -8.75 14.20
C VAL A 349 -22.56 -7.72 14.53
N ALA A 350 -22.56 -7.16 15.75
CA ALA A 350 -23.51 -6.12 16.13
C ALA A 350 -23.31 -4.82 15.33
N LEU A 351 -22.06 -4.44 15.05
CA LEU A 351 -21.73 -3.29 14.21
C LEU A 351 -22.19 -3.53 12.77
N ALA A 352 -21.95 -4.72 12.20
CA ALA A 352 -22.43 -5.10 10.88
C ALA A 352 -23.97 -5.06 10.77
N ARG A 353 -24.68 -5.37 11.85
CA ARG A 353 -26.15 -5.26 11.92
C ARG A 353 -26.64 -3.82 11.96
N HIS A 354 -25.85 -2.91 12.51
CA HIS A 354 -26.23 -1.52 12.76
C HIS A 354 -25.49 -0.52 11.84
N VAL A 355 -24.98 -0.98 10.69
CA VAL A 355 -24.24 -0.16 9.70
C VAL A 355 -25.04 1.06 9.22
N GLU A 356 -26.37 0.99 9.23
CA GLU A 356 -27.23 2.12 8.86
C GLU A 356 -27.15 3.31 9.84
N ASP A 357 -26.63 3.10 11.06
CA ASP A 357 -26.47 4.16 12.05
C ASP A 357 -25.14 4.91 11.81
N PRO A 358 -25.16 6.23 11.60
CA PRO A 358 -23.96 7.00 11.26
C PRO A 358 -22.88 6.94 12.34
N GLU A 359 -23.25 6.76 13.61
CA GLU A 359 -22.28 6.65 14.72
C GLU A 359 -21.57 5.29 14.72
N VAL A 360 -22.24 4.26 14.21
CA VAL A 360 -21.71 2.90 14.08
C VAL A 360 -20.88 2.75 12.80
N ALA A 361 -21.30 3.39 11.71
CA ALA A 361 -20.60 3.38 10.43
C ALA A 361 -19.17 3.95 10.51
N LEU A 362 -18.91 4.86 11.46
CA LEU A 362 -17.56 5.40 11.71
C LEU A 362 -16.61 4.39 12.39
N PHE A 363 -17.14 3.29 12.93
CA PHE A 363 -16.39 2.28 13.67
C PHE A 363 -16.07 1.03 12.84
N THR A 364 -16.86 0.75 11.80
CA THR A 364 -16.65 -0.32 10.81
C THR A 364 -15.68 0.09 9.72
#